data_AF-Q91748-F1
#
_entry.id   AF-Q91748-F1
#
_cell.length_a   1.000
_cell.length_b   1.000
_cell.length_c   1.000
_cell.angle_alpha   90.00
_cell.angle_beta   90.00
_cell.angle_gamma   90.00
#
_symmetry.space_group_name_H-M   'P 1'
#
loop_
_entity.id
_entity.type
_entity.pdbx_description
1 polymer ?
#
loop_
_entity_poly.entity_id
_entity_poly.type
_entity_poly.pdbx_seq_one_letter_code
_entity_poly.pdbx_strand_id
1 'polypeptide(L)'
;QLADSFHLQQFFRDSDELKSWINEKMKTATDEAYKDPSNLQGKVQKHKLLRPRLSANQSRIDALENSGQKLIDVNHYASDEVAARMNDVITLWKKLLEATELKGIKLREANQQQQFNRNVEDIELWLYEVEGHLASDDYGKDLTNVQNPQKKHALLEADIAAHQDRIDGITIQARQFQEAGHFDADNIKKKQEALVSRYEALKDPMVARKEKLSDSLRLQQIFRDVEDEETWIREKEPIAASTNRGKDLIGVQNLLKKHQALQAEIAGHEPRIKAVTQKGDSMITEGHFASEEVMGKLKELIDKWATLKNKASQRRQDLEDSLQAQQYFADANEAESWMREKEPIVGSTDYGKDEDSAEALLKKHEALMSDLRAYGSSIQGLRVRAQSCRQQVAPTDDETGKELVLALYDYQEKSPREVTMKKGDILTLLNSTNKDWWKVEVNDRQGFVPAAYV
;
A
#
# COMPACT_ATOMS: atom_id res chain seq x y z
N GLN A 1 -55.73 21.68 -87.29
CA GLN A 1 -54.54 20.98 -87.82
C GLN A 1 -53.22 21.66 -87.44
N LEU A 2 -52.94 22.93 -87.82
CA LEU A 2 -51.67 23.58 -87.43
C LEU A 2 -51.57 23.88 -85.92
N ALA A 3 -52.64 24.38 -85.31
CA ALA A 3 -52.69 24.65 -83.87
C ALA A 3 -52.59 23.37 -83.03
N ASP A 4 -53.27 22.31 -83.45
CA ASP A 4 -53.23 20.99 -82.81
C ASP A 4 -51.80 20.39 -82.84
N SER A 5 -51.13 20.51 -84.01
CA SER A 5 -49.72 20.12 -84.16
C SER A 5 -48.78 20.97 -83.31
N PHE A 6 -49.01 22.28 -83.18
CA PHE A 6 -48.22 23.15 -82.31
C PHE A 6 -48.32 22.74 -80.83
N HIS A 7 -49.53 22.49 -80.32
CA HIS A 7 -49.74 22.05 -78.94
C HIS A 7 -49.16 20.65 -78.68
N LEU A 8 -49.25 19.74 -79.65
CA LEU A 8 -48.60 18.42 -79.57
C LEU A 8 -47.07 18.54 -79.49
N GLN A 9 -46.46 19.37 -80.34
CA GLN A 9 -45.00 19.56 -80.33
C GLN A 9 -44.51 20.28 -79.06
N GLN A 10 -45.30 21.21 -78.53
CA GLN A 10 -45.02 21.84 -77.24
C GLN A 10 -45.06 20.82 -76.10
N PHE A 11 -46.08 19.95 -76.08
CA PHE A 11 -46.18 18.86 -75.11
C PHE A 11 -45.00 17.88 -75.23
N PHE A 12 -44.60 17.48 -76.44
CA PHE A 12 -43.44 16.61 -76.65
C PHE A 12 -42.14 17.23 -76.15
N ARG A 13 -41.88 18.50 -76.48
CA ARG A 13 -40.70 19.21 -75.99
C ARG A 13 -40.67 19.26 -74.47
N ASP A 14 -41.77 19.69 -73.85
CA ASP A 14 -41.84 19.85 -72.39
C ASP A 14 -41.74 18.48 -71.68
N SER A 15 -42.30 17.41 -72.27
CA SER A 15 -42.14 16.02 -71.83
C SER A 15 -40.68 15.56 -71.92
N ASP A 16 -40.00 15.77 -73.05
CA ASP A 16 -38.63 15.32 -73.26
C ASP A 16 -37.64 16.08 -72.35
N GLU A 17 -37.87 17.38 -72.13
CA GLU A 17 -37.11 18.19 -71.17
C GLU A 17 -37.26 17.67 -69.73
N LEU A 18 -38.50 17.39 -69.30
CA LEU A 18 -38.77 16.83 -67.97
C LEU A 18 -38.16 15.43 -67.82
N LYS A 19 -38.29 14.58 -68.84
CA LYS A 19 -37.71 13.23 -68.84
C LYS A 19 -36.19 13.26 -68.75
N SER A 20 -35.53 14.15 -69.51
CA SER A 20 -34.08 14.33 -69.47
C SER A 20 -33.61 14.77 -68.08
N TRP A 21 -34.30 15.77 -67.50
CA TRP A 21 -34.01 16.25 -66.15
C TRP A 21 -34.22 15.16 -65.08
N ILE A 22 -35.32 14.40 -65.17
CA ILE A 22 -35.60 13.29 -64.24
C ILE A 22 -34.50 12.24 -64.32
N ASN A 23 -34.09 11.84 -65.53
CA ASN A 23 -33.04 10.85 -65.72
C ASN A 23 -31.67 11.33 -65.20
N GLU A 24 -31.34 12.61 -65.37
CA GLU A 24 -30.13 13.19 -64.80
C GLU A 24 -30.16 13.14 -63.27
N LYS A 25 -31.29 13.55 -62.66
CA LYS A 25 -31.43 13.53 -61.19
C LYS A 25 -31.54 12.12 -60.64
N MET A 26 -32.09 11.18 -61.40
CA MET A 26 -32.16 9.77 -61.01
C MET A 26 -30.76 9.22 -60.76
N LYS A 27 -29.79 9.49 -61.66
CA LYS A 27 -28.39 9.08 -61.47
C LYS A 27 -27.81 9.57 -60.16
N THR A 28 -28.13 10.81 -59.79
CA THR A 28 -27.70 11.38 -58.50
C THR A 28 -28.53 10.88 -57.32
N ALA A 29 -29.78 10.48 -57.49
CA ALA A 29 -30.62 9.97 -56.40
C ALA A 29 -30.27 8.52 -56.05
N THR A 30 -29.81 7.73 -57.02
CA THR A 30 -29.43 6.32 -56.83
C THR A 30 -27.95 6.10 -56.54
N ASP A 31 -27.13 7.16 -56.52
CA ASP A 31 -25.72 7.03 -56.16
C ASP A 31 -25.56 6.56 -54.70
N GLU A 32 -24.47 5.86 -54.42
CA GLU A 32 -24.14 5.37 -53.08
C GLU A 32 -23.21 6.31 -52.30
N ALA A 33 -23.25 7.62 -52.60
CA ALA A 33 -22.31 8.57 -52.01
C ALA A 33 -22.44 8.71 -50.48
N TYR A 34 -23.53 8.20 -49.89
CA TYR A 34 -23.75 8.13 -48.44
C TYR A 34 -22.80 7.16 -47.72
N LYS A 35 -22.21 6.18 -48.42
CA LYS A 35 -21.25 5.23 -47.83
C LYS A 35 -19.88 5.83 -47.55
N ASP A 36 -19.53 6.92 -48.23
CA ASP A 36 -18.29 7.65 -48.00
C ASP A 36 -18.51 8.75 -46.94
N PRO A 37 -17.86 8.65 -45.76
CA PRO A 37 -18.02 9.62 -44.68
C PRO A 37 -17.42 11.00 -44.99
N SER A 38 -16.63 11.14 -46.06
CA SER A 38 -16.02 12.39 -46.46
C SER A 38 -17.08 13.41 -46.86
N ASN A 39 -17.05 14.59 -46.24
CA ASN A 39 -17.97 15.70 -46.51
C ASN A 39 -19.46 15.30 -46.40
N LEU A 40 -19.80 14.36 -45.51
CA LEU A 40 -21.16 13.85 -45.34
C LEU A 40 -22.17 14.95 -44.99
N GLN A 41 -21.77 15.90 -44.15
CA GLN A 41 -22.58 17.07 -43.81
C GLN A 41 -22.90 17.94 -45.03
N GLY A 42 -21.94 18.13 -45.94
CA GLY A 42 -22.16 18.78 -47.23
C GLY A 42 -23.10 17.99 -48.15
N LYS A 43 -23.02 16.66 -48.16
CA LYS A 43 -23.94 15.78 -48.90
C LYS A 43 -25.37 15.88 -48.37
N VAL A 44 -25.55 15.88 -47.05
CA VAL A 44 -26.85 16.10 -46.38
C VAL A 44 -27.41 17.48 -46.73
N GLN A 45 -26.60 18.54 -46.70
CA GLN A 45 -27.05 19.89 -47.01
C GLN A 45 -27.46 20.02 -48.49
N LYS A 46 -26.69 19.45 -49.42
CA LYS A 46 -27.06 19.38 -50.85
C LYS A 46 -28.38 18.65 -51.06
N HIS A 47 -28.62 17.56 -50.35
CA HIS A 47 -29.87 16.82 -50.41
C HIS A 47 -31.06 17.64 -49.86
N LYS A 48 -30.88 18.36 -48.73
CA LYS A 48 -31.90 19.29 -48.23
C LYS A 48 -32.26 20.37 -49.25
N LEU A 49 -31.28 20.90 -49.98
CA LEU A 49 -31.47 21.89 -51.04
C LEU A 49 -32.12 21.33 -52.32
N LEU A 50 -32.14 20.00 -52.49
CA LEU A 50 -32.84 19.34 -53.60
C LEU A 50 -34.37 19.33 -53.38
N ARG A 51 -34.83 19.34 -52.13
CA ARG A 51 -36.27 19.24 -51.78
C ARG A 51 -37.11 20.41 -52.31
N PRO A 52 -36.71 21.69 -52.17
CA PRO A 52 -37.42 22.80 -52.80
C PRO A 52 -37.43 22.71 -54.33
N ARG A 53 -36.35 22.20 -54.93
CA ARG A 53 -36.26 22.01 -56.40
C ARG A 53 -37.20 20.92 -56.89
N LEU A 54 -37.42 19.86 -56.12
CA LEU A 54 -38.43 18.86 -56.42
C LEU A 54 -39.85 19.45 -56.34
N SER A 55 -40.13 20.24 -55.30
CA SER A 55 -41.41 20.94 -55.18
C SER A 55 -41.70 21.87 -56.37
N ALA A 56 -40.69 22.57 -56.89
CA ALA A 56 -40.84 23.43 -58.06
C ALA A 56 -41.03 22.66 -59.38
N ASN A 57 -40.51 21.43 -59.48
CA ASN A 57 -40.74 20.58 -60.66
C ASN A 57 -42.05 19.80 -60.56
N GLN A 58 -42.61 19.60 -59.37
CA GLN A 58 -43.96 19.04 -59.19
C GLN A 58 -45.00 19.86 -59.98
N SER A 59 -44.98 21.19 -59.86
CA SER A 59 -45.90 22.05 -60.61
C SER A 59 -45.72 21.96 -62.14
N ARG A 60 -44.53 21.60 -62.62
CA ARG A 60 -44.28 21.37 -64.06
C ARG A 60 -44.83 20.02 -64.52
N ILE A 61 -44.75 18.99 -63.67
CA ILE A 61 -45.38 17.69 -63.91
C ILE A 61 -46.90 17.86 -63.96
N ASP A 62 -47.49 18.57 -63.01
CA ASP A 62 -48.93 18.84 -62.97
C ASP A 62 -49.39 19.64 -64.21
N ALA A 63 -48.59 20.60 -64.67
CA ALA A 63 -48.88 21.35 -65.89
C ALA A 63 -48.79 20.49 -67.16
N LEU A 64 -47.81 19.58 -67.25
CA LEU A 64 -47.67 18.62 -68.34
C LEU A 64 -48.85 17.66 -68.37
N GLU A 65 -49.27 17.16 -67.20
CA GLU A 65 -50.43 16.26 -67.04
C GLU A 65 -51.72 16.95 -67.49
N ASN A 66 -51.95 18.19 -67.04
CA ASN A 66 -53.10 18.99 -67.46
C ASN A 66 -53.11 19.29 -68.98
N SER A 67 -51.93 19.54 -69.58
CA SER A 67 -51.79 19.78 -71.02
C SER A 67 -52.05 18.50 -71.84
N GLY A 68 -51.48 17.37 -71.40
CA GLY A 68 -51.69 16.07 -72.01
C GLY A 68 -53.14 15.61 -71.92
N GLN A 69 -53.78 15.79 -70.76
CA GLN A 69 -55.19 15.44 -70.56
C GLN A 69 -56.11 16.26 -71.47
N LYS A 70 -55.86 17.57 -71.64
CA LYS A 70 -56.62 18.41 -72.57
C LYS A 70 -56.53 17.91 -74.02
N LEU A 71 -55.37 17.41 -74.46
CA LEU A 71 -55.18 16.84 -75.80
C LEU A 71 -55.94 15.51 -75.96
N ILE A 72 -56.01 14.71 -74.89
CA ILE A 72 -56.76 13.46 -74.86
C ILE A 72 -58.28 13.74 -74.88
N ASP A 73 -58.75 14.68 -74.08
CA ASP A 73 -60.17 15.02 -73.94
C ASP A 73 -60.79 15.56 -75.24
N VAL A 74 -60.00 16.26 -76.06
CA VAL A 74 -60.42 16.74 -77.40
C VAL A 74 -60.27 15.67 -78.50
N ASN A 75 -59.95 14.43 -78.14
CA ASN A 75 -59.79 13.29 -79.03
C ASN A 75 -58.76 13.54 -80.15
N HIS A 76 -57.61 14.13 -79.78
CA HIS A 76 -56.53 14.44 -80.71
C HIS A 76 -56.02 13.19 -81.46
N TYR A 77 -55.56 13.34 -82.70
CA TYR A 77 -55.12 12.20 -83.53
C TYR A 77 -53.91 11.43 -82.97
N ALA A 78 -53.22 11.99 -81.97
CA ALA A 78 -52.05 11.43 -81.31
C ALA A 78 -52.28 11.14 -79.81
N SER A 79 -53.55 11.05 -79.37
CA SER A 79 -53.90 10.84 -77.95
C SER A 79 -53.22 9.62 -77.33
N ASP A 80 -53.07 8.52 -78.06
CA ASP A 80 -52.40 7.31 -77.56
C ASP A 80 -50.91 7.56 -77.27
N GLU A 81 -50.23 8.32 -78.13
CA GLU A 81 -48.82 8.67 -77.94
C GLU A 81 -48.63 9.69 -76.80
N VAL A 82 -49.55 10.67 -76.70
CA VAL A 82 -49.59 11.64 -75.59
C VAL A 82 -49.79 10.92 -74.25
N ALA A 83 -50.74 9.99 -74.18
CA ALA A 83 -51.01 9.20 -72.99
C ALA A 83 -49.81 8.32 -72.59
N ALA A 84 -49.16 7.66 -73.55
CA ALA A 84 -47.97 6.85 -73.29
C ALA A 84 -46.80 7.69 -72.74
N ARG A 85 -46.51 8.85 -73.35
CA ARG A 85 -45.45 9.76 -72.90
C ARG A 85 -45.75 10.37 -71.53
N MET A 86 -46.99 10.79 -71.30
CA MET A 86 -47.44 11.32 -70.01
C MET A 86 -47.26 10.29 -68.90
N ASN A 87 -47.72 9.04 -69.11
CA ASN A 87 -47.56 7.95 -68.15
C ASN A 87 -46.09 7.62 -67.86
N ASP A 88 -45.23 7.64 -68.88
CA ASP A 88 -43.80 7.40 -68.71
C ASP A 88 -43.14 8.49 -67.83
N VAL A 89 -43.41 9.77 -68.09
CA VAL A 89 -42.90 10.88 -67.27
C VAL A 89 -43.42 10.80 -65.83
N ILE A 90 -44.71 10.54 -65.63
CA ILE A 90 -45.30 10.38 -64.29
C ILE A 90 -44.66 9.21 -63.54
N THR A 91 -44.44 8.08 -64.22
CA THR A 91 -43.82 6.89 -63.63
C THR A 91 -42.36 7.17 -63.24
N LEU A 92 -41.59 7.82 -64.11
CA LEU A 92 -40.21 8.22 -63.83
C LEU A 92 -40.13 9.23 -62.68
N TRP A 93 -41.08 10.17 -62.60
CA TRP A 93 -41.19 11.13 -61.52
C TRP A 93 -41.45 10.45 -60.17
N LYS A 94 -42.42 9.51 -60.11
CA LYS A 94 -42.68 8.72 -58.90
C LYS A 94 -41.44 7.96 -58.43
N LYS A 95 -40.75 7.27 -59.36
CA LYS A 95 -39.48 6.58 -59.06
C LYS A 95 -38.40 7.54 -58.55
N LEU A 96 -38.32 8.75 -59.09
CA LEU A 96 -37.34 9.75 -58.65
C LEU A 96 -37.65 10.22 -57.22
N LEU A 97 -38.92 10.45 -56.89
CA LEU A 97 -39.33 10.81 -55.54
C LEU A 97 -38.98 9.71 -54.54
N GLU A 98 -39.29 8.46 -54.86
CA GLU A 98 -38.95 7.29 -54.03
C GLU A 98 -37.43 7.15 -53.83
N ALA A 99 -36.66 7.22 -54.93
CA ALA A 99 -35.20 7.15 -54.87
C ALA A 99 -34.59 8.31 -54.06
N THR A 100 -35.17 9.50 -54.18
CA THR A 100 -34.71 10.67 -53.42
C THR A 100 -35.03 10.51 -51.93
N GLU A 101 -36.24 10.09 -51.57
CA GLU A 101 -36.60 9.86 -50.16
C GLU A 101 -35.72 8.77 -49.52
N LEU A 102 -35.50 7.66 -50.23
CA LEU A 102 -34.60 6.60 -49.78
C LEU A 102 -33.18 7.12 -49.57
N LYS A 103 -32.64 7.92 -50.50
CA LYS A 103 -31.33 8.55 -50.33
C LYS A 103 -31.30 9.50 -49.12
N GLY A 104 -32.39 10.21 -48.86
CA GLY A 104 -32.53 11.07 -47.69
C GLY A 104 -32.51 10.31 -46.37
N ILE A 105 -33.16 9.13 -46.31
CA ILE A 105 -33.09 8.22 -45.17
C ILE A 105 -31.64 7.73 -44.98
N LYS A 106 -31.02 7.17 -46.03
CA LYS A 106 -29.65 6.65 -45.97
C LYS A 106 -28.60 7.70 -45.60
N LEU A 107 -28.77 8.95 -46.04
CA LEU A 107 -27.88 10.06 -45.64
C LEU A 107 -28.04 10.44 -44.16
N ARG A 108 -29.27 10.37 -43.61
CA ARG A 108 -29.50 10.58 -42.18
C ARG A 108 -28.90 9.45 -41.35
N GLU A 109 -29.13 8.21 -41.77
CA GLU A 109 -28.55 7.00 -41.19
C GLU A 109 -27.02 7.08 -41.16
N ALA A 110 -26.38 7.37 -42.30
CA ALA A 110 -24.93 7.53 -42.37
C ALA A 110 -24.41 8.63 -41.42
N ASN A 111 -25.16 9.72 -41.24
CA ASN A 111 -24.80 10.79 -40.32
C ASN A 111 -24.93 10.36 -38.85
N GLN A 112 -25.97 9.59 -38.50
CA GLN A 112 -26.12 9.01 -37.17
C GLN A 112 -25.01 7.98 -36.90
N GLN A 113 -24.66 7.16 -37.89
CA GLN A 113 -23.54 6.22 -37.80
C GLN A 113 -22.20 6.94 -37.60
N GLN A 114 -21.98 8.08 -38.26
CA GLN A 114 -20.76 8.86 -38.04
C GLN A 114 -20.66 9.37 -36.60
N GLN A 115 -21.77 9.79 -35.99
CA GLN A 115 -21.80 10.19 -34.58
C GLN A 115 -21.54 9.00 -33.65
N PHE A 116 -22.16 7.85 -33.94
CA PHE A 116 -21.91 6.60 -33.23
C PHE A 116 -20.42 6.21 -33.28
N ASN A 117 -19.80 6.22 -34.47
CA ASN A 117 -18.39 5.88 -34.64
C ASN A 117 -17.47 6.79 -33.81
N ARG A 118 -17.73 8.10 -33.77
CA ARG A 118 -16.96 9.03 -32.92
C ARG A 118 -17.11 8.70 -31.44
N ASN A 119 -18.33 8.42 -30.98
CA ASN A 119 -18.57 8.04 -29.59
C ASN A 119 -17.84 6.73 -29.21
N VAL A 120 -17.76 5.78 -30.15
CA VAL A 120 -16.99 4.54 -29.98
C VAL A 120 -15.49 4.83 -29.93
N GLU A 121 -14.97 5.63 -30.85
CA GLU A 121 -13.55 6.01 -30.91
C GLU A 121 -13.07 6.70 -29.62
N ASP A 122 -13.88 7.61 -29.05
CA ASP A 122 -13.59 8.25 -27.76
C ASP A 122 -13.40 7.22 -26.63
N ILE A 123 -14.26 6.19 -26.58
CA ILE A 123 -14.16 5.14 -25.57
C ILE A 123 -13.00 4.20 -25.87
N GLU A 124 -12.72 3.89 -27.13
CA GLU A 124 -11.59 3.04 -27.50
C GLU A 124 -10.25 3.68 -27.11
N LEU A 125 -10.12 5.00 -27.23
CA LEU A 125 -8.96 5.75 -26.75
C LEU A 125 -8.83 5.68 -25.23
N TRP A 126 -9.93 5.90 -24.50
CA TRP A 126 -9.93 5.77 -23.05
C TRP A 126 -9.60 4.34 -22.59
N LEU A 127 -10.16 3.31 -23.22
CA LEU A 127 -9.84 1.90 -22.95
C LEU A 127 -8.34 1.61 -23.14
N TYR A 128 -7.73 2.16 -24.19
CA TYR A 128 -6.30 2.00 -24.43
C TYR A 128 -5.44 2.60 -23.29
N GLU A 129 -5.82 3.78 -22.78
CA GLU A 129 -5.14 4.39 -21.64
C GLU A 129 -5.31 3.57 -20.35
N VAL A 130 -6.53 3.09 -20.09
CA VAL A 130 -6.86 2.24 -18.93
C VAL A 130 -6.09 0.93 -18.97
N GLU A 131 -6.04 0.25 -20.12
CA GLU A 131 -5.25 -0.96 -20.31
C GLU A 131 -3.76 -0.71 -20.07
N GLY A 132 -3.24 0.43 -20.53
CA GLY A 132 -1.87 0.85 -20.24
C GLY A 132 -1.59 1.03 -18.75
N HIS A 133 -2.54 1.62 -18.00
CA HIS A 133 -2.43 1.72 -16.54
C HIS A 133 -2.50 0.37 -15.84
N LEU A 134 -3.39 -0.53 -16.28
CA LEU A 134 -3.53 -1.86 -15.70
C LEU A 134 -2.30 -2.74 -15.95
N ALA A 135 -1.64 -2.58 -17.10
CA ALA A 135 -0.42 -3.28 -17.48
C ALA A 135 0.86 -2.82 -16.73
N SER A 136 0.80 -1.71 -15.98
CA SER A 136 1.97 -1.18 -15.27
C SER A 136 2.40 -2.05 -14.08
N ASP A 137 3.60 -2.65 -14.09
CA ASP A 137 4.10 -3.44 -12.94
C ASP A 137 4.62 -2.61 -11.74
N ASP A 138 4.22 -1.35 -11.60
CA ASP A 138 4.57 -0.55 -10.41
C ASP A 138 3.64 -0.87 -9.23
N TYR A 139 4.10 -1.77 -8.38
CA TYR A 139 3.41 -2.18 -7.14
C TYR A 139 3.94 -1.49 -5.89
N GLY A 140 4.86 -0.51 -6.02
CA GLY A 140 5.52 0.17 -4.91
C GLY A 140 6.59 -0.68 -4.20
N LYS A 141 7.68 -0.04 -3.74
CA LYS A 141 8.81 -0.72 -3.06
C LYS A 141 8.90 -0.46 -1.55
N ASP A 142 8.12 0.48 -1.02
CA ASP A 142 8.06 0.82 0.40
C ASP A 142 6.63 1.20 0.80
N LEU A 143 6.32 1.16 2.10
CA LEU A 143 4.95 1.32 2.60
C LEU A 143 4.26 2.61 2.12
N THR A 144 4.98 3.72 2.09
CA THR A 144 4.47 5.02 1.61
C THR A 144 4.24 5.00 0.10
N ASN A 145 5.12 4.32 -0.63
CA ASN A 145 5.04 4.12 -2.07
C ASN A 145 4.07 3.04 -2.50
N VAL A 146 3.57 2.16 -1.62
CA VAL A 146 2.51 1.17 -1.93
C VAL A 146 1.10 1.75 -1.72
N GLN A 147 0.91 2.65 -0.74
CA GLN A 147 -0.38 3.31 -0.52
C GLN A 147 -0.82 4.19 -1.69
N ASN A 148 0.13 4.82 -2.39
CA ASN A 148 -0.14 5.68 -3.53
C ASN A 148 -0.70 4.91 -4.75
N PRO A 149 -0.07 3.82 -5.23
CA PRO A 149 -0.63 2.91 -6.23
C PRO A 149 -2.01 2.36 -5.86
N GLN A 150 -2.25 2.01 -4.58
CA GLN A 150 -3.56 1.51 -4.15
C GLN A 150 -4.66 2.57 -4.29
N LYS A 151 -4.38 3.82 -3.90
CA LYS A 151 -5.30 4.94 -4.10
C LYS A 151 -5.53 5.22 -5.58
N LYS A 152 -4.47 5.22 -6.40
CA LYS A 152 -4.56 5.38 -7.85
C LYS A 152 -5.42 4.29 -8.48
N HIS A 153 -5.26 3.05 -8.04
CA HIS A 153 -6.06 1.92 -8.52
C HIS A 153 -7.53 2.06 -8.11
N ALA A 154 -7.83 2.48 -6.89
CA ALA A 154 -9.21 2.74 -6.46
C ALA A 154 -9.89 3.86 -7.28
N LEU A 155 -9.14 4.91 -7.65
CA LEU A 155 -9.63 5.96 -8.55
C LEU A 155 -9.89 5.40 -9.95
N LEU A 156 -9.02 4.51 -10.46
CA LEU A 156 -9.22 3.83 -11.73
C LEU A 156 -10.46 2.90 -11.70
N GLU A 157 -10.68 2.15 -10.62
CA GLU A 157 -11.89 1.34 -10.44
C GLU A 157 -13.16 2.20 -10.49
N ALA A 158 -13.15 3.36 -9.84
CA ALA A 158 -14.27 4.30 -9.85
C ALA A 158 -14.49 4.92 -11.23
N ASP A 159 -13.41 5.28 -11.94
CA ASP A 159 -13.48 5.82 -13.30
C ASP A 159 -14.06 4.80 -14.28
N ILE A 160 -13.61 3.54 -14.22
CA ILE A 160 -14.14 2.46 -15.05
C ILE A 160 -15.63 2.25 -14.77
N ALA A 161 -16.02 2.20 -13.49
CA ALA A 161 -17.43 2.06 -13.13
C ALA A 161 -18.30 3.22 -13.65
N ALA A 162 -17.78 4.46 -13.65
CA ALA A 162 -18.48 5.62 -14.18
C ALA A 162 -18.68 5.59 -15.70
N HIS A 163 -17.85 4.84 -16.44
CA HIS A 163 -17.98 4.67 -17.89
C HIS A 163 -19.02 3.62 -18.30
N GLN A 164 -19.53 2.81 -17.36
CA GLN A 164 -20.57 1.80 -17.61
C GLN A 164 -21.79 2.39 -18.33
N ASP A 165 -22.33 3.51 -17.82
CA ASP A 165 -23.52 4.16 -18.40
C ASP A 165 -23.29 4.57 -19.87
N ARG A 166 -22.05 4.94 -20.22
CA ARG A 166 -21.68 5.33 -21.59
C ARG A 166 -21.61 4.11 -22.52
N ILE A 167 -21.07 2.98 -22.03
CA ILE A 167 -21.06 1.69 -22.74
C ILE A 167 -22.48 1.18 -22.97
N ASP A 168 -23.33 1.28 -21.95
CA ASP A 168 -24.74 0.88 -22.03
C ASP A 168 -25.50 1.76 -23.04
N GLY A 169 -25.22 3.07 -23.06
CA GLY A 169 -25.73 4.01 -24.04
C GLY A 169 -25.38 3.63 -25.49
N ILE A 170 -24.12 3.26 -25.76
CA ILE A 170 -23.69 2.78 -27.09
C ILE A 170 -24.39 1.47 -27.45
N THR A 171 -24.55 0.57 -26.48
CA THR A 171 -25.24 -0.71 -26.67
C THR A 171 -26.72 -0.51 -27.05
N ILE A 172 -27.41 0.42 -26.37
CA ILE A 172 -28.79 0.78 -26.70
C ILE A 172 -28.86 1.41 -28.09
N GLN A 173 -27.93 2.31 -28.44
CA GLN A 173 -27.89 2.97 -29.74
C GLN A 173 -27.67 1.96 -30.89
N ALA A 174 -26.76 0.99 -30.71
CA ALA A 174 -26.53 -0.08 -31.68
C ALA A 174 -27.78 -0.96 -31.90
N ARG A 175 -28.52 -1.27 -30.83
CA ARG A 175 -29.79 -2.01 -30.92
C ARG A 175 -30.85 -1.22 -31.69
N GLN A 176 -30.97 0.09 -31.43
CA GLN A 176 -31.90 0.95 -32.17
C GLN A 176 -31.60 0.98 -33.67
N PHE A 177 -30.32 0.98 -34.08
CA PHE A 177 -29.96 0.88 -35.50
C PHE A 177 -30.38 -0.46 -36.12
N GLN A 178 -30.29 -1.57 -35.40
CA GLN A 178 -30.77 -2.87 -35.88
C GLN A 178 -32.28 -2.91 -36.03
N GLU A 179 -33.02 -2.47 -35.00
CA GLU A 179 -34.48 -2.43 -35.00
C GLU A 179 -35.03 -1.52 -36.11
N ALA A 180 -34.32 -0.43 -36.43
CA ALA A 180 -34.66 0.48 -37.52
C ALA A 180 -34.29 -0.06 -38.92
N GLY A 181 -33.59 -1.20 -39.04
CA GLY A 181 -33.15 -1.74 -40.32
C GLY A 181 -32.04 -0.93 -41.00
N HIS A 182 -31.17 -0.28 -40.21
CA HIS A 182 -30.09 0.57 -40.70
C HIS A 182 -29.21 -0.16 -41.73
N PHE A 183 -28.79 0.51 -42.79
CA PHE A 183 -28.07 -0.12 -43.91
C PHE A 183 -26.75 -0.79 -43.52
N ASP A 184 -26.10 -0.34 -42.43
CA ASP A 184 -24.84 -0.87 -41.90
C ASP A 184 -24.97 -1.53 -40.50
N ALA A 185 -26.17 -2.01 -40.15
CA ALA A 185 -26.47 -2.54 -38.81
C ALA A 185 -25.52 -3.66 -38.35
N ASP A 186 -25.09 -4.56 -39.25
CA ASP A 186 -24.20 -5.67 -38.91
C ASP A 186 -22.80 -5.20 -38.48
N ASN A 187 -22.26 -4.17 -39.14
CA ASN A 187 -20.96 -3.61 -38.78
C ASN A 187 -21.03 -2.80 -37.49
N ILE A 188 -22.12 -2.06 -37.28
CA ILE A 188 -22.40 -1.37 -36.01
C ILE A 188 -22.48 -2.38 -34.86
N LYS A 189 -23.17 -3.51 -35.06
CA LYS A 189 -23.25 -4.60 -34.09
C LYS A 189 -21.87 -5.12 -33.71
N LYS A 190 -21.07 -5.51 -34.70
CA LYS A 190 -19.72 -6.07 -34.48
C LYS A 190 -18.83 -5.11 -33.70
N LYS A 191 -18.89 -3.80 -34.03
CA LYS A 191 -18.13 -2.78 -33.29
C LYS A 191 -18.60 -2.66 -31.84
N GLN A 192 -19.91 -2.64 -31.61
CA GLN A 192 -20.47 -2.58 -30.26
C GLN A 192 -20.10 -3.81 -29.44
N GLU A 193 -20.22 -5.02 -30.00
CA GLU A 193 -19.84 -6.27 -29.33
C GLU A 193 -18.34 -6.30 -28.98
N ALA A 194 -17.48 -5.84 -29.90
CA ALA A 194 -16.04 -5.75 -29.65
C ALA A 194 -15.72 -4.75 -28.52
N LEU A 195 -16.39 -3.60 -28.49
CA LEU A 195 -16.21 -2.60 -27.44
C LEU A 195 -16.64 -3.13 -26.06
N VAL A 196 -17.81 -3.76 -25.98
CA VAL A 196 -18.31 -4.36 -24.73
C VAL A 196 -17.39 -5.47 -24.26
N SER A 197 -16.96 -6.36 -25.16
CA SER A 197 -16.04 -7.44 -24.80
C SER A 197 -14.70 -6.91 -24.27
N ARG A 198 -14.16 -5.84 -24.86
CA ARG A 198 -12.92 -5.21 -24.39
C ARG A 198 -13.09 -4.55 -23.02
N TYR A 199 -14.22 -3.89 -22.79
CA TYR A 199 -14.54 -3.29 -21.49
C TYR A 199 -14.73 -4.36 -20.39
N GLU A 200 -15.46 -5.44 -20.68
CA GLU A 200 -15.63 -6.55 -19.73
C GLU A 200 -14.30 -7.24 -19.40
N ALA A 201 -13.39 -7.34 -20.38
CA ALA A 201 -12.05 -7.90 -20.21
C ALA A 201 -11.15 -7.10 -19.26
N LEU A 202 -11.51 -5.86 -18.89
CA LEU A 202 -10.77 -5.09 -17.87
C LEU A 202 -10.93 -5.65 -16.47
N LYS A 203 -12.02 -6.39 -16.19
CA LYS A 203 -12.36 -6.86 -14.85
C LYS A 203 -11.28 -7.76 -14.25
N ASP A 204 -10.77 -8.72 -15.01
CA ASP A 204 -9.79 -9.69 -14.50
C ASP A 204 -8.43 -9.03 -14.20
N PRO A 205 -7.84 -8.20 -15.10
CA PRO A 205 -6.63 -7.44 -14.79
C PRO A 205 -6.80 -6.47 -13.61
N MET A 206 -7.98 -5.87 -13.43
CA MET A 206 -8.26 -5.01 -12.28
C MET A 206 -8.19 -5.79 -10.97
N VAL A 207 -8.91 -6.91 -10.89
CA VAL A 207 -8.91 -7.77 -9.69
C VAL A 207 -7.50 -8.30 -9.40
N ALA A 208 -6.81 -8.82 -10.41
CA ALA A 208 -5.45 -9.33 -10.26
C ALA A 208 -4.47 -8.24 -9.78
N ARG A 209 -4.59 -7.01 -10.31
CA ARG A 209 -3.77 -5.88 -9.85
C ARG A 209 -4.09 -5.50 -8.40
N LYS A 210 -5.38 -5.47 -8.03
CA LYS A 210 -5.82 -5.17 -6.66
C LYS A 210 -5.26 -6.16 -5.65
N GLU A 211 -5.33 -7.45 -5.98
CA GLU A 211 -4.76 -8.53 -5.16
C GLU A 211 -3.25 -8.35 -4.99
N LYS A 212 -2.51 -8.17 -6.09
CA LYS A 212 -1.05 -7.93 -6.03
C LYS A 212 -0.68 -6.68 -5.21
N LEU A 213 -1.44 -5.59 -5.33
CA LEU A 213 -1.22 -4.38 -4.55
C LEU A 213 -1.49 -4.60 -3.06
N SER A 214 -2.54 -5.36 -2.73
CA SER A 214 -2.87 -5.75 -1.36
C SER A 214 -1.77 -6.63 -0.76
N ASP A 215 -1.28 -7.59 -1.53
CA ASP A 215 -0.17 -8.48 -1.15
C ASP A 215 1.12 -7.70 -0.90
N SER A 216 1.49 -6.79 -1.82
CA SER A 216 2.64 -5.89 -1.66
C SER A 216 2.50 -5.03 -0.39
N LEU A 217 1.33 -4.49 -0.11
CA LEU A 217 1.09 -3.69 1.10
C LEU A 217 1.30 -4.53 2.36
N ARG A 218 0.75 -5.75 2.37
CA ARG A 218 0.88 -6.67 3.49
C ARG A 218 2.34 -7.03 3.74
N LEU A 219 3.11 -7.29 2.68
CA LEU A 219 4.54 -7.56 2.76
C LEU A 219 5.31 -6.40 3.40
N GLN A 220 5.10 -5.18 2.90
CA GLN A 220 5.78 -3.99 3.42
C GLN A 220 5.40 -3.69 4.87
N GLN A 221 4.14 -3.96 5.27
CA GLN A 221 3.71 -3.80 6.65
C GLN A 221 4.43 -4.78 7.57
N ILE A 222 4.59 -6.05 7.17
CA ILE A 222 5.33 -7.04 7.97
C ILE A 222 6.81 -6.65 8.08
N PHE A 223 7.44 -6.20 7.00
CA PHE A 223 8.85 -5.79 7.05
C PHE A 223 9.07 -4.60 7.98
N ARG A 224 8.14 -3.64 7.99
CA ARG A 224 8.16 -2.54 8.96
C ARG A 224 7.96 -3.03 10.38
N ASP A 225 6.93 -3.84 10.63
CA ASP A 225 6.65 -4.41 11.95
C ASP A 225 7.89 -5.19 12.46
N VAL A 226 8.56 -5.98 11.60
CA VAL A 226 9.80 -6.69 11.94
C VAL A 226 10.93 -5.72 12.27
N GLU A 227 11.20 -4.70 11.45
CA GLU A 227 12.28 -3.74 11.69
C GLU A 227 12.07 -2.93 12.98
N ASP A 228 10.83 -2.55 13.28
CA ASP A 228 10.48 -1.85 14.52
C ASP A 228 10.83 -2.73 15.76
N GLU A 229 10.47 -4.02 15.72
CA GLU A 229 10.79 -4.96 16.80
C GLU A 229 12.30 -5.28 16.86
N GLU A 230 12.98 -5.41 15.72
CA GLU A 230 14.44 -5.61 15.68
C GLU A 230 15.20 -4.40 16.24
N THR A 231 14.72 -3.19 15.96
CA THR A 231 15.30 -1.96 16.52
C THR A 231 15.17 -1.95 18.03
N TRP A 232 13.99 -2.30 18.56
CA TRP A 232 13.79 -2.41 19.99
C TRP A 232 14.72 -3.46 20.64
N ILE A 233 14.85 -4.64 20.01
CA ILE A 233 15.78 -5.68 20.51
C ILE A 233 17.21 -5.14 20.56
N ARG A 234 17.65 -4.45 19.49
CA ARG A 234 19.00 -3.86 19.38
C ARG A 234 19.26 -2.80 20.46
N GLU A 235 18.24 -2.06 20.88
CA GLU A 235 18.33 -1.08 21.97
C GLU A 235 18.44 -1.74 23.35
N LYS A 236 17.72 -2.85 23.58
CA LYS A 236 17.67 -3.52 24.89
C LYS A 236 18.79 -4.54 25.10
N GLU A 237 19.35 -5.08 24.02
CA GLU A 237 20.40 -6.09 24.06
C GLU A 237 21.64 -5.67 24.87
N PRO A 238 22.20 -4.45 24.75
CA PRO A 238 23.34 -4.01 25.56
C PRO A 238 23.03 -3.98 27.06
N ILE A 239 21.79 -3.63 27.42
CA ILE A 239 21.33 -3.60 28.83
C ILE A 239 21.22 -5.04 29.33
N ALA A 240 20.66 -5.96 28.55
CA ALA A 240 20.61 -7.37 28.91
C ALA A 240 22.00 -8.02 28.99
N ALA A 241 22.97 -7.52 28.23
CA ALA A 241 24.33 -8.07 28.13
C ALA A 241 25.35 -7.45 29.09
N SER A 242 25.01 -6.40 29.85
CA SER A 242 26.00 -5.71 30.67
C SER A 242 26.48 -6.59 31.84
N THR A 243 27.78 -6.50 32.09
CA THR A 243 28.54 -7.35 33.02
C THR A 243 28.70 -6.72 34.39
N ASN A 244 28.15 -5.52 34.61
CA ASN A 244 28.17 -4.86 35.90
C ASN A 244 27.24 -5.60 36.88
N ARG A 245 27.87 -6.10 37.96
CA ARG A 245 27.24 -6.90 39.01
C ARG A 245 27.05 -6.14 40.33
N GLY A 246 27.53 -4.90 40.42
CA GLY A 246 27.52 -4.10 41.65
C GLY A 246 28.68 -4.45 42.58
N LYS A 247 29.14 -3.47 43.36
CA LYS A 247 30.34 -3.57 44.21
C LYS A 247 30.02 -3.78 45.70
N ASP A 248 28.80 -3.45 46.10
CA ASP A 248 28.30 -3.52 47.47
C ASP A 248 26.85 -4.02 47.47
N LEU A 249 26.35 -4.41 48.66
CA LEU A 249 25.01 -4.99 48.81
C LEU A 249 23.91 -4.09 48.24
N ILE A 250 23.97 -2.77 48.52
CA ILE A 250 22.99 -1.80 48.05
C ILE A 250 23.05 -1.65 46.52
N GLY A 251 24.25 -1.61 45.94
CA GLY A 251 24.48 -1.53 44.50
C GLY A 251 23.88 -2.73 43.77
N VAL A 252 24.14 -3.96 44.24
CA VAL A 252 23.56 -5.16 43.61
C VAL A 252 22.04 -5.19 43.72
N GLN A 253 21.47 -4.85 44.88
CA GLN A 253 20.02 -4.76 45.06
C GLN A 253 19.36 -3.77 44.10
N ASN A 254 19.98 -2.60 43.90
CA ASN A 254 19.51 -1.61 42.94
C ASN A 254 19.59 -2.11 41.49
N LEU A 255 20.69 -2.76 41.11
CA LEU A 255 20.84 -3.37 39.79
C LEU A 255 19.81 -4.47 39.54
N LEU A 256 19.55 -5.32 40.53
CA LEU A 256 18.54 -6.37 40.44
C LEU A 256 17.14 -5.78 40.25
N LYS A 257 16.80 -4.70 40.96
CA LYS A 257 15.52 -3.98 40.79
C LYS A 257 15.38 -3.38 39.39
N LYS A 258 16.44 -2.77 38.85
CA LYS A 258 16.45 -2.29 37.45
C LYS A 258 16.30 -3.43 36.44
N HIS A 259 16.98 -4.55 36.67
CA HIS A 259 16.91 -5.71 35.79
C HIS A 259 15.52 -6.37 35.81
N GLN A 260 14.84 -6.40 36.95
CA GLN A 260 13.45 -6.85 37.04
C GLN A 260 12.52 -6.00 36.17
N ALA A 261 12.74 -4.68 36.09
CA ALA A 261 11.99 -3.81 35.18
C ALA A 261 12.25 -4.17 33.70
N LEU A 262 13.52 -4.40 33.32
CA LEU A 262 13.86 -4.88 31.97
C LEU A 262 13.19 -6.22 31.64
N GLN A 263 13.15 -7.17 32.58
CA GLN A 263 12.46 -8.46 32.38
C GLN A 263 10.96 -8.28 32.17
N ALA A 264 10.34 -7.34 32.89
CA ALA A 264 8.93 -7.01 32.69
C ALA A 264 8.68 -6.37 31.30
N GLU A 265 9.58 -5.49 30.85
CA GLU A 265 9.53 -4.91 29.49
C GLU A 265 9.63 -6.00 28.41
N ILE A 266 10.58 -6.94 28.54
CA ILE A 266 10.72 -8.09 27.64
C ILE A 266 9.45 -8.94 27.63
N ALA A 267 8.92 -9.28 28.81
CA ALA A 267 7.67 -10.04 28.90
C ALA A 267 6.49 -9.30 28.24
N GLY A 268 6.43 -7.98 28.36
CA GLY A 268 5.42 -7.14 27.74
C GLY A 268 5.54 -7.02 26.21
N HIS A 269 6.72 -7.24 25.63
CA HIS A 269 6.93 -7.25 24.18
C HIS A 269 6.67 -8.63 23.55
N GLU A 270 6.66 -9.70 24.32
CA GLU A 270 6.42 -11.06 23.79
C GLU A 270 5.11 -11.21 22.97
N PRO A 271 3.97 -10.60 23.34
CA PRO A 271 2.77 -10.62 22.51
C PRO A 271 2.95 -9.96 21.14
N ARG A 272 3.78 -8.91 21.02
CA ARG A 272 4.02 -8.21 19.76
C ARG A 272 4.86 -9.07 18.82
N ILE A 273 5.95 -9.65 19.32
CA ILE A 273 6.76 -10.60 18.56
C ILE A 273 5.89 -11.75 18.03
N LYS A 274 5.05 -12.35 18.88
CA LYS A 274 4.11 -13.40 18.47
C LYS A 274 3.14 -12.93 17.39
N ALA A 275 2.59 -11.73 17.53
CA ALA A 275 1.66 -11.18 16.54
C ALA A 275 2.33 -10.97 15.17
N VAL A 276 3.56 -10.44 15.14
CA VAL A 276 4.32 -10.26 13.89
C VAL A 276 4.65 -11.61 13.25
N THR A 277 5.10 -12.59 14.04
CA THR A 277 5.37 -13.94 13.56
C THR A 277 4.11 -14.61 13.00
N GLN A 278 2.98 -14.56 13.71
CA GLN A 278 1.71 -15.13 13.24
C GLN A 278 1.20 -14.50 11.94
N LYS A 279 1.33 -13.17 11.80
CA LYS A 279 0.99 -12.49 10.55
C LYS A 279 1.83 -13.00 9.37
N GLY A 280 3.14 -13.16 9.57
CA GLY A 280 4.02 -13.66 8.51
C GLY A 280 3.83 -15.15 8.21
N ASP A 281 3.58 -15.98 9.23
CA ASP A 281 3.26 -17.40 9.04
C ASP A 281 1.95 -17.58 8.25
N SER A 282 0.95 -16.73 8.52
CA SER A 282 -0.31 -16.72 7.76
C SER A 282 -0.05 -16.35 6.29
N MET A 283 0.76 -15.32 6.06
CA MET A 283 1.15 -14.90 4.70
C MET A 283 1.88 -16.02 3.94
N ILE A 284 2.76 -16.76 4.62
CA ILE A 284 3.48 -17.91 4.03
C ILE A 284 2.50 -19.04 3.70
N THR A 285 1.58 -19.35 4.62
CA THR A 285 0.59 -20.44 4.47
C THR A 285 -0.35 -20.19 3.29
N GLU A 286 -0.68 -18.93 3.04
CA GLU A 286 -1.51 -18.50 1.91
C GLU A 286 -0.77 -18.51 0.56
N GLY A 287 0.54 -18.84 0.54
CA GLY A 287 1.31 -18.96 -0.70
C GLY A 287 1.72 -17.62 -1.31
N HIS A 288 1.96 -16.61 -0.47
CA HIS A 288 2.39 -15.28 -0.91
C HIS A 288 3.69 -15.34 -1.75
N PHE A 289 3.81 -14.48 -2.77
CA PHE A 289 4.95 -14.52 -3.71
C PHE A 289 6.33 -14.32 -3.03
N ALA A 290 6.38 -13.59 -1.92
CA ALA A 290 7.59 -13.32 -1.14
C ALA A 290 7.74 -14.22 0.10
N SER A 291 7.12 -15.40 0.12
CA SER A 291 7.12 -16.29 1.29
C SER A 291 8.52 -16.65 1.80
N GLU A 292 9.49 -16.90 0.91
CA GLU A 292 10.87 -17.21 1.31
C GLU A 292 11.55 -16.04 2.03
N GLU A 293 11.34 -14.81 1.53
CA GLU A 293 11.92 -13.61 2.12
C GLU A 293 11.32 -13.31 3.51
N VAL A 294 9.99 -13.44 3.62
CA VAL A 294 9.26 -13.31 4.89
C VAL A 294 9.74 -14.35 5.90
N MET A 295 9.89 -15.61 5.48
CA MET A 295 10.39 -16.68 6.33
C MET A 295 11.80 -16.38 6.86
N GLY A 296 12.70 -15.89 6.00
CA GLY A 296 14.05 -15.47 6.40
C GLY A 296 14.02 -14.38 7.47
N LYS A 297 13.21 -13.33 7.24
CA LYS A 297 13.06 -12.21 8.18
C LYS A 297 12.47 -12.62 9.52
N LEU A 298 11.42 -13.45 9.51
CA LEU A 298 10.83 -13.96 10.74
C LEU A 298 11.82 -14.81 11.54
N LYS A 299 12.60 -15.65 10.87
CA LYS A 299 13.62 -16.46 11.53
C LYS A 299 14.68 -15.59 12.21
N GLU A 300 15.20 -14.58 11.51
CA GLU A 300 16.17 -13.63 12.08
C GLU A 300 15.61 -12.93 13.34
N LEU A 301 14.35 -12.48 13.28
CA LEU A 301 13.68 -11.85 14.43
C LEU A 301 13.56 -12.81 15.62
N ILE A 302 13.15 -14.06 15.38
CA ILE A 302 13.00 -15.09 16.42
C ILE A 302 14.35 -15.41 17.06
N ASP A 303 15.42 -15.55 16.26
CA ASP A 303 16.77 -15.85 16.75
C ASP A 303 17.32 -14.69 17.61
N LYS A 304 17.13 -13.43 17.18
CA LYS A 304 17.48 -12.23 17.95
C LYS A 304 16.68 -12.15 19.25
N TRP A 305 15.38 -12.44 19.21
CA TRP A 305 14.51 -12.46 20.38
C TRP A 305 14.93 -13.52 21.41
N ALA A 306 15.22 -14.73 20.95
CA ALA A 306 15.72 -15.81 21.81
C ALA A 306 17.06 -15.43 22.45
N THR A 307 17.97 -14.83 21.69
CA THR A 307 19.26 -14.34 22.19
C THR A 307 19.09 -13.29 23.29
N LEU A 308 18.19 -12.31 23.11
CA LEU A 308 17.88 -11.31 24.12
C LEU A 308 17.35 -11.96 25.41
N LYS A 309 16.41 -12.89 25.31
CA LYS A 309 15.86 -13.61 26.47
C LYS A 309 16.93 -14.39 27.23
N ASN A 310 17.82 -15.08 26.50
CA ASN A 310 18.92 -15.83 27.10
C ASN A 310 19.89 -14.89 27.84
N LYS A 311 20.30 -13.78 27.22
CA LYS A 311 21.15 -12.77 27.86
C LYS A 311 20.52 -12.19 29.11
N ALA A 312 19.24 -11.82 29.05
CA ALA A 312 18.51 -11.30 30.21
C ALA A 312 18.39 -12.34 31.35
N SER A 313 18.18 -13.61 31.02
CA SER A 313 18.17 -14.69 32.02
C SER A 313 19.55 -14.90 32.65
N GLN A 314 20.61 -14.89 31.85
CA GLN A 314 21.97 -15.05 32.36
C GLN A 314 22.36 -13.88 33.28
N ARG A 315 22.08 -12.64 32.86
CA ARG A 315 22.35 -11.46 33.69
C ARG A 315 21.60 -11.50 35.02
N ARG A 316 20.37 -12.02 35.02
CA ARG A 316 19.61 -12.20 36.27
C ARG A 316 20.35 -13.14 37.22
N GLN A 317 20.78 -14.30 36.74
CA GLN A 317 21.53 -15.27 37.53
C GLN A 317 22.82 -14.66 38.08
N ASP A 318 23.55 -13.93 37.24
CA ASP A 318 24.81 -13.26 37.62
C ASP A 318 24.60 -12.22 38.73
N LEU A 319 23.49 -11.47 38.69
CA LEU A 319 23.13 -10.50 39.73
C LEU A 319 22.67 -11.18 41.02
N GLU A 320 21.93 -12.29 40.93
CA GLU A 320 21.51 -13.08 42.08
C GLU A 320 22.71 -13.74 42.79
N ASP A 321 23.67 -14.27 42.02
CA ASP A 321 24.92 -14.83 42.54
C ASP A 321 25.74 -13.74 43.24
N SER A 322 25.82 -12.54 42.64
CA SER A 322 26.53 -11.40 43.25
C SER A 322 25.82 -10.88 44.51
N LEU A 323 24.49 -10.88 44.53
CA LEU A 323 23.71 -10.47 45.70
C LEU A 323 23.97 -11.41 46.88
N GLN A 324 24.00 -12.72 46.61
CA GLN A 324 24.31 -13.73 47.61
C GLN A 324 25.71 -13.52 48.21
N ALA A 325 26.72 -13.27 47.35
CA ALA A 325 28.09 -13.03 47.79
C ALA A 325 28.20 -11.75 48.64
N GLN A 326 27.59 -10.65 48.20
CA GLN A 326 27.63 -9.37 48.93
C GLN A 326 26.88 -9.43 50.27
N GLN A 327 25.77 -10.17 50.34
CA GLN A 327 25.07 -10.42 51.61
C GLN A 327 25.96 -11.23 52.57
N TYR A 328 26.66 -12.24 52.06
CA TYR A 328 27.61 -12.99 52.88
C TYR A 328 28.73 -12.10 53.44
N PHE A 329 29.34 -11.24 52.63
CA PHE A 329 30.39 -10.33 53.11
C PHE A 329 29.87 -9.32 54.13
N ALA A 330 28.67 -8.78 53.93
CA ALA A 330 28.04 -7.88 54.90
C ALA A 330 27.84 -8.58 56.26
N ASP A 331 27.24 -9.77 56.25
CA ASP A 331 26.99 -10.55 57.47
C ASP A 331 28.28 -11.03 58.14
N ALA A 332 29.31 -11.38 57.34
CA ALA A 332 30.62 -11.79 57.85
C ALA A 332 31.36 -10.62 58.52
N ASN A 333 31.33 -9.42 57.90
CA ASN A 333 31.90 -8.21 58.48
C ASN A 333 31.17 -7.79 59.77
N GLU A 334 29.85 -7.95 59.82
CA GLU A 334 29.07 -7.73 61.05
C GLU A 334 29.51 -8.70 62.16
N ALA A 335 29.68 -9.98 61.83
CA ALA A 335 30.17 -10.98 62.78
C ALA A 335 31.61 -10.72 63.25
N GLU A 336 32.50 -10.32 62.36
CA GLU A 336 33.86 -9.93 62.71
C GLU A 336 33.87 -8.71 63.64
N SER A 337 33.07 -7.68 63.32
CA SER A 337 32.93 -6.49 64.16
C SER A 337 32.40 -6.84 65.55
N TRP A 338 31.38 -7.69 65.64
CA TRP A 338 30.84 -8.18 66.91
C TRP A 338 31.88 -8.97 67.71
N MET A 339 32.62 -9.89 67.08
CA MET A 339 33.67 -10.65 67.76
C MET A 339 34.79 -9.74 68.29
N ARG A 340 35.22 -8.76 67.49
CA ARG A 340 36.24 -7.78 67.88
C ARG A 340 35.80 -6.89 69.06
N GLU A 341 34.51 -6.60 69.18
CA GLU A 341 33.94 -5.89 70.33
C GLU A 341 33.99 -6.75 71.60
N LYS A 342 33.73 -8.06 71.49
CA LYS A 342 33.71 -8.99 72.64
C LYS A 342 35.09 -9.50 73.06
N GLU A 343 36.05 -9.55 72.15
CA GLU A 343 37.43 -10.00 72.37
C GLU A 343 38.11 -9.40 73.62
N PRO A 344 38.14 -8.07 73.85
CA PRO A 344 38.77 -7.49 75.03
C PRO A 344 38.03 -7.84 76.34
N ILE A 345 36.73 -8.11 76.28
CA ILE A 345 35.94 -8.48 77.47
C ILE A 345 36.31 -9.90 77.91
N VAL A 346 36.46 -10.82 76.95
CA VAL A 346 36.90 -12.20 77.21
C VAL A 346 38.36 -12.25 77.66
N GLY A 347 39.21 -11.40 77.09
CA GLY A 347 40.65 -11.33 77.43
C GLY A 347 40.97 -10.55 78.71
N SER A 348 39.97 -9.99 79.40
CA SER A 348 40.17 -9.26 80.64
C SER A 348 40.71 -10.16 81.74
N THR A 349 41.79 -9.74 82.39
CA THR A 349 42.38 -10.41 83.58
C THR A 349 41.97 -9.74 84.89
N ASP A 350 40.95 -8.87 84.85
CA ASP A 350 40.36 -8.28 86.06
C ASP A 350 39.42 -9.29 86.74
N TYR A 351 39.79 -9.72 87.95
CA TYR A 351 39.05 -10.67 88.77
C TYR A 351 38.29 -10.00 89.93
N GLY A 352 38.28 -8.67 89.98
CA GLY A 352 37.71 -7.93 91.11
C GLY A 352 38.70 -7.77 92.26
N LYS A 353 38.43 -6.80 93.14
CA LYS A 353 39.28 -6.47 94.30
C LYS A 353 38.63 -6.87 95.64
N ASP A 354 37.37 -7.26 95.60
CA ASP A 354 36.52 -7.63 96.73
C ASP A 354 35.39 -8.58 96.25
N GLU A 355 34.63 -9.13 97.20
CA GLU A 355 33.55 -10.10 96.94
C GLU A 355 32.46 -9.53 96.02
N ASP A 356 32.02 -8.30 96.26
CA ASP A 356 30.98 -7.64 95.48
C ASP A 356 31.41 -7.41 94.01
N SER A 357 32.65 -6.97 93.79
CA SER A 357 33.20 -6.78 92.43
C SER A 357 33.42 -8.10 91.70
N ALA A 358 33.85 -9.15 92.41
CA ALA A 358 33.98 -10.49 91.84
C ALA A 358 32.61 -11.08 91.45
N GLU A 359 31.58 -10.95 92.30
CA GLU A 359 30.22 -11.41 91.98
C GLU A 359 29.63 -10.65 90.78
N ALA A 360 29.85 -9.33 90.71
CA ALA A 360 29.41 -8.52 89.57
C ALA A 360 30.12 -8.91 88.27
N LEU A 361 31.42 -9.22 88.31
CA LEU A 361 32.17 -9.71 87.16
C LEU A 361 31.71 -11.12 86.73
N LEU A 362 31.38 -11.99 87.68
CA LEU A 362 30.83 -13.32 87.39
C LEU A 362 29.49 -13.23 86.65
N LYS A 363 28.56 -12.38 87.12
CA LYS A 363 27.27 -12.16 86.43
C LYS A 363 27.45 -11.61 85.01
N LYS A 364 28.41 -10.69 84.81
CA LYS A 364 28.75 -10.18 83.47
C LYS A 364 29.33 -11.28 82.58
N HIS A 365 30.17 -12.15 83.12
CA HIS A 365 30.72 -13.29 82.40
C HIS A 365 29.63 -14.30 82.00
N GLU A 366 28.69 -14.62 82.89
CA GLU A 366 27.56 -15.50 82.59
C GLU A 366 26.68 -14.93 81.48
N ALA A 367 26.38 -13.63 81.51
CA ALA A 367 25.66 -12.94 80.44
C ALA A 367 26.41 -13.02 79.11
N LEU A 368 27.72 -12.75 79.10
CA LEU A 368 28.56 -12.85 77.91
C LEU A 368 28.59 -14.28 77.33
N MET A 369 28.66 -15.31 78.19
CA MET A 369 28.62 -16.70 77.78
C MET A 369 27.29 -17.09 77.16
N SER A 370 26.18 -16.54 77.65
CA SER A 370 24.86 -16.69 77.05
C SER A 370 24.82 -16.06 75.65
N ASP A 371 25.32 -14.83 75.51
CA ASP A 371 25.38 -14.11 74.23
C ASP A 371 26.25 -14.86 73.20
N LEU A 372 27.42 -15.38 73.61
CA LEU A 372 28.31 -16.18 72.75
C LEU A 372 27.62 -17.46 72.25
N ARG A 373 26.89 -18.16 73.13
CA ARG A 373 26.14 -19.36 72.73
C ARG A 373 25.03 -19.03 71.74
N ALA A 374 24.31 -17.92 71.94
CA ALA A 374 23.27 -17.48 71.01
C ALA A 374 23.88 -17.10 69.65
N TYR A 375 24.99 -16.34 69.65
CA TYR A 375 25.66 -15.89 68.42
C TYR A 375 26.30 -17.04 67.62
N GLY A 376 26.63 -18.15 68.26
CA GLY A 376 27.11 -19.36 67.58
C GLY A 376 26.18 -19.86 66.47
N SER A 377 24.87 -19.64 66.58
CA SER A 377 23.91 -19.95 65.52
C SER A 377 24.12 -19.10 64.24
N SER A 378 24.46 -17.82 64.40
CA SER A 378 24.79 -16.89 63.30
C SER A 378 26.08 -17.31 62.58
N ILE A 379 27.10 -17.73 63.33
CA ILE A 379 28.36 -18.26 62.77
C ILE A 379 28.11 -19.55 61.98
N GLN A 380 27.26 -20.45 62.50
CA GLN A 380 26.88 -21.65 61.77
C GLN A 380 26.10 -21.32 60.50
N GLY A 381 25.21 -20.31 60.54
CA GLY A 381 24.50 -19.80 59.36
C GLY A 381 25.43 -19.20 58.31
N LEU A 382 26.45 -18.44 58.73
CA LEU A 382 27.51 -17.94 57.85
C LEU A 382 28.29 -19.08 57.19
N ARG A 383 28.64 -20.13 57.94
CA ARG A 383 29.35 -21.30 57.40
C ARG A 383 28.56 -22.00 56.30
N VAL A 384 27.26 -22.20 56.48
CA VAL A 384 26.38 -22.83 55.46
C VAL A 384 26.28 -21.94 54.22
N ARG A 385 26.15 -20.62 54.41
CA ARG A 385 26.09 -19.66 53.30
C ARG A 385 27.40 -19.58 52.53
N ALA A 386 28.56 -19.60 53.20
CA ALA A 386 29.87 -19.65 52.56
C ALA A 386 30.00 -20.88 51.63
N GLN A 387 29.53 -22.05 52.08
CA GLN A 387 29.55 -23.28 51.27
C GLN A 387 28.58 -23.24 50.09
N SER A 388 27.52 -22.44 50.18
CA SER A 388 26.47 -22.31 49.17
C SER A 388 26.71 -21.16 48.19
N CYS A 389 27.66 -20.26 48.47
CA CYS A 389 28.02 -19.17 47.58
C CYS A 389 28.80 -19.71 46.36
N ARG A 390 28.28 -19.45 45.17
CA ARG A 390 28.96 -19.80 43.90
C ARG A 390 30.19 -18.94 43.63
N GLN A 391 30.17 -17.69 44.09
CA GLN A 391 31.36 -16.84 44.14
C GLN A 391 32.10 -17.05 45.47
N GLN A 392 33.19 -17.83 45.42
CA GLN A 392 34.00 -18.19 46.59
C GLN A 392 35.12 -17.19 46.90
N VAL A 393 35.27 -16.15 46.08
CA VAL A 393 36.31 -15.13 46.24
C VAL A 393 35.61 -13.79 46.47
N ALA A 394 36.02 -13.07 47.52
CA ALA A 394 35.65 -11.67 47.66
C ALA A 394 36.08 -10.92 46.40
N PRO A 395 35.27 -9.98 45.87
CA PRO A 395 35.82 -8.97 44.99
C PRO A 395 36.79 -8.15 45.86
N THR A 396 38.02 -8.62 45.96
CA THR A 396 39.17 -7.78 46.28
C THR A 396 39.21 -6.70 45.22
N ASP A 397 39.65 -5.49 45.57
CA ASP A 397 39.98 -4.46 44.59
C ASP A 397 40.69 -5.13 43.41
N ASP A 398 40.09 -4.99 42.23
CA ASP A 398 40.24 -5.93 41.13
C ASP A 398 41.71 -5.94 40.65
N GLU A 399 42.46 -7.00 40.95
CA GLU A 399 43.68 -7.40 40.22
C GLU A 399 43.31 -7.95 38.82
N THR A 400 42.25 -7.45 38.16
CA THR A 400 41.82 -7.92 36.83
C THR A 400 42.48 -7.20 35.67
N GLY A 401 43.41 -6.28 35.92
CA GLY A 401 44.07 -5.54 34.83
C GLY A 401 43.10 -4.70 34.00
N LYS A 402 41.91 -4.38 34.54
CA LYS A 402 40.99 -3.42 33.92
C LYS A 402 41.51 -2.02 34.21
N GLU A 403 41.88 -1.31 33.15
CA GLU A 403 42.24 0.11 33.27
C GLU A 403 40.99 0.89 33.72
N LEU A 404 41.14 1.73 34.74
CA LEU A 404 40.11 2.65 35.20
C LEU A 404 40.53 4.06 34.85
N VAL A 405 39.58 4.89 34.45
CA VAL A 405 39.82 6.30 34.10
C VAL A 405 38.88 7.20 34.89
N LEU A 406 39.35 8.39 35.24
CA LEU A 406 38.63 9.33 36.09
C LEU A 406 38.08 10.45 35.21
N ALA A 407 36.77 10.63 35.17
CA ALA A 407 36.17 11.75 34.46
C ALA A 407 36.68 13.09 35.03
N LEU A 408 37.45 13.82 34.24
CA LEU A 408 38.03 15.12 34.60
C LEU A 408 37.03 16.27 34.42
N TYR A 409 36.02 16.07 33.57
CA TYR A 409 34.97 17.03 33.23
C TYR A 409 33.62 16.34 33.05
N ASP A 410 32.55 17.12 33.17
CA ASP A 410 31.22 16.67 32.79
C ASP A 410 31.14 16.49 31.27
N TYR A 411 30.48 15.43 30.82
CA TYR A 411 30.24 15.16 29.41
C TYR A 411 28.85 14.56 29.20
N GLN A 412 28.09 15.12 28.27
CA GLN A 412 26.74 14.69 27.94
C GLN A 412 26.72 14.06 26.55
N GLU A 413 26.13 12.86 26.46
CA GLU A 413 26.05 12.09 25.21
C GLU A 413 25.29 12.86 24.12
N LYS A 414 25.85 12.87 22.90
CA LYS A 414 25.26 13.50 21.71
C LYS A 414 24.76 12.49 20.69
N SER A 415 25.17 11.23 20.82
CA SER A 415 24.72 10.13 19.96
C SER A 415 24.44 8.86 20.76
N PRO A 416 23.64 7.91 20.23
CA PRO A 416 23.34 6.64 20.92
C PRO A 416 24.54 5.73 21.21
N ARG A 417 25.72 6.06 20.64
CA ARG A 417 26.98 5.33 20.86
C ARG A 417 27.83 5.94 21.97
N GLU A 418 27.49 7.11 22.48
CA GLU A 418 28.19 7.83 23.54
C GLU A 418 27.53 7.59 24.90
N VAL A 419 28.25 7.88 25.98
CA VAL A 419 27.72 7.80 27.36
C VAL A 419 27.96 9.09 28.12
N THR A 420 26.98 9.48 28.91
CA THR A 420 27.06 10.64 29.81
C THR A 420 27.89 10.30 31.05
N MET A 421 28.82 11.19 31.44
CA MET A 421 29.64 11.09 32.65
C MET A 421 29.72 12.44 33.37
N LYS A 422 29.89 12.42 34.70
CA LYS A 422 30.13 13.60 35.52
C LYS A 422 31.57 13.64 36.01
N LYS A 423 32.10 14.85 36.20
CA LYS A 423 33.42 15.06 36.80
C LYS A 423 33.50 14.34 38.15
N GLY A 424 34.52 13.50 38.29
CA GLY A 424 34.77 12.66 39.45
C GLY A 424 34.24 11.22 39.33
N ASP A 425 33.50 10.90 38.27
CA ASP A 425 33.07 9.51 38.02
C ASP A 425 34.28 8.63 37.68
N ILE A 426 34.32 7.42 38.26
CA ILE A 426 35.31 6.39 37.93
C ILE A 426 34.68 5.47 36.88
N LEU A 427 35.29 5.41 35.70
CA LEU A 427 34.79 4.65 34.55
C LEU A 427 35.68 3.45 34.30
N THR A 428 35.10 2.34 33.84
CA THR A 428 35.89 1.19 33.39
C THR A 428 36.30 1.38 31.94
N LEU A 429 37.60 1.44 31.67
CA LEU A 429 38.13 1.59 30.32
C LEU A 429 38.07 0.25 29.59
N LEU A 430 37.35 0.22 28.47
CA LEU A 430 37.20 -0.97 27.63
C LEU A 430 38.14 -0.93 26.42
N ASN A 431 38.46 0.27 25.89
CA ASN A 431 39.37 0.46 24.76
C ASN A 431 39.87 1.91 24.65
N SER A 432 41.19 2.13 24.54
CA SER A 432 41.85 3.44 24.41
C SER A 432 42.71 3.60 23.14
N THR A 433 42.55 2.73 22.15
CA THR A 433 43.41 2.73 20.94
C THR A 433 43.24 3.98 20.05
N ASN A 434 42.11 4.69 20.16
CA ASN A 434 41.84 5.94 19.45
C ASN A 434 42.24 7.15 20.31
N LYS A 435 42.89 8.15 19.70
CA LYS A 435 43.41 9.34 20.40
C LYS A 435 42.34 10.33 20.86
N ASP A 436 41.17 10.32 20.23
CA ASP A 436 40.12 11.31 20.45
C ASP A 436 38.94 10.73 21.25
N TRP A 437 38.68 9.42 21.13
CA TRP A 437 37.50 8.77 21.70
C TRP A 437 37.83 7.43 22.35
N TRP A 438 37.55 7.30 23.64
CA TRP A 438 37.76 6.06 24.40
C TRP A 438 36.44 5.37 24.68
N LYS A 439 36.44 4.04 24.61
CA LYS A 439 35.26 3.23 24.94
C LYS A 439 35.31 2.92 26.43
N VAL A 440 34.27 3.32 27.15
CA VAL A 440 34.17 3.17 28.60
C VAL A 440 32.83 2.55 28.99
N GLU A 441 32.77 2.00 30.20
CA GLU A 441 31.54 1.54 30.85
C GLU A 441 31.25 2.41 32.08
N VAL A 442 30.05 2.97 32.13
CA VAL A 442 29.54 3.76 33.26
C VAL A 442 28.07 3.43 33.52
N ASN A 443 27.71 3.13 34.78
CA ASN A 443 26.33 2.89 35.20
C ASN A 443 25.53 1.93 34.28
N ASP A 444 26.11 0.78 33.93
CA ASP A 444 25.53 -0.25 33.04
C ASP A 444 25.40 0.12 31.56
N ARG A 445 25.90 1.28 31.13
CA ARG A 445 25.97 1.66 29.71
C ARG A 445 27.41 1.66 29.25
N GLN A 446 27.63 1.04 28.09
CA GLN A 446 28.89 1.13 27.36
C GLN A 446 28.75 2.12 26.22
N GLY A 447 29.74 2.99 26.06
CA GLY A 447 29.78 3.92 24.95
C GLY A 447 31.11 4.67 24.89
N PHE A 448 31.16 5.64 23.98
CA PHE A 448 32.34 6.46 23.77
C PHE A 448 32.28 7.76 24.58
N VAL A 449 33.43 8.18 25.09
CA VAL A 449 33.66 9.49 25.70
C VAL A 449 34.92 10.13 25.09
N PRO A 450 35.02 11.47 25.06
CA PRO A 450 36.22 12.14 24.59
C PRO A 450 37.42 11.79 25.47
N ALA A 451 38.53 11.35 24.88
CA ALA A 451 39.74 10.96 25.61
C ALA A 451 40.30 12.10 26.47
N ALA A 452 40.15 13.36 26.03
CA ALA A 452 40.60 14.54 26.78
C ALA A 452 39.79 14.81 28.07
N TYR A 453 38.69 14.08 28.29
CA TYR A 453 37.77 14.32 29.41
C TYR A 453 37.90 13.26 30.52
N VAL A 454 38.81 12.30 30.37
CA VAL A 454 39.01 11.14 31.26
C VAL A 454 40.47 10.89 31.59
#